data_AF-T1AW74-F1
#
_entry.id   AF-T1AW74-F1
#
_cell.length_a   1.000
_cell.length_b   1.000
_cell.length_c   1.000
_cell.angle_alpha   90.00
_cell.angle_beta   90.00
_cell.angle_gamma   90.00
#
_symmetry.space_group_name_H-M   'P 1'
#
loop_
_entity.id
_entity.type
_entity.pdbx_description
1 polymer ?
#
loop_
_entity_poly.entity_id
_entity_poly.type
_entity_poly.pdbx_seq_one_letter_code
_entity_poly.pdbx_strand_id
1 'polypeptide(L)'
;RLHGHIVYDQNTLMPEISVGLRYHHNENGATIDAIGARPDGMDYYVAASKLFIDGLFGRYTFVNLTLDVTDANQDGLLGFGGIGRNGSYTHGYRLEPGISVAQFITRRVAVGYEFRAMPQNQLVGYNGLGDAVSRTDPWQDIFAAWFLNRHLSLTAAYAHLGHIASLPGQNGAYVSLTASF
;
A
#
# COMPACT_ATOMS: atom_id res chain seq x y z
N ARG A 1 -1.64 5.31 17.03
CA ARG A 1 -2.12 6.71 16.92
C ARG A 1 -1.22 7.59 17.76
N LEU A 2 -0.68 8.68 17.21
CA LEU A 2 0.21 9.58 17.95
C LEU A 2 -0.49 10.90 18.29
N HIS A 3 -1.13 11.54 17.32
CA HIS A 3 -1.71 12.88 17.48
C HIS A 3 -2.93 13.11 16.58
N GLY A 4 -3.84 14.00 17.00
CA GLY A 4 -5.03 14.40 16.23
C GLY A 4 -6.16 13.37 16.27
N HIS A 5 -7.37 13.82 15.96
CA HIS A 5 -8.55 12.97 15.87
C HIS A 5 -9.38 13.29 14.61
N ILE A 6 -9.53 12.30 13.72
CA ILE A 6 -10.22 12.45 12.42
C ILE A 6 -11.63 13.04 12.58
N VAL A 7 -12.35 12.68 13.65
CA VAL A 7 -13.75 13.08 13.87
C VAL A 7 -13.89 14.38 14.68
N TYR A 8 -13.02 14.65 15.65
CA TYR A 8 -13.24 15.75 16.60
C TYR A 8 -12.53 17.05 16.20
N ASP A 9 -11.41 16.97 15.48
CA ASP A 9 -10.62 18.13 15.10
C ASP A 9 -11.10 18.75 13.78
N GLN A 10 -12.42 18.88 13.58
CA GLN A 10 -12.99 19.44 12.34
C GLN A 10 -12.73 20.93 12.16
N ASN A 11 -12.54 21.65 13.27
CA ASN A 11 -12.29 23.10 13.25
C ASN A 11 -10.83 23.46 12.95
N THR A 12 -9.96 22.47 12.80
CA THR A 12 -8.53 22.66 12.48
C THR A 12 -8.13 21.82 11.29
N LEU A 13 -7.10 22.25 10.56
CA LEU A 13 -6.51 21.47 9.46
C LEU A 13 -5.62 20.31 9.95
N MET A 14 -5.55 20.06 11.26
CA MET A 14 -4.70 19.01 11.81
C MET A 14 -5.22 17.62 11.38
N PRO A 15 -4.42 16.80 10.68
CA PRO A 15 -4.75 15.41 10.43
C PRO A 15 -4.51 14.55 11.67
N GLU A 16 -5.11 13.36 11.69
CA GLU A 16 -4.69 12.31 12.62
C GLU A 16 -3.41 11.68 12.10
N ILE A 17 -2.36 11.72 12.90
CA ILE A 17 -1.06 11.17 12.59
C ILE A 17 -0.87 9.84 13.32
N SER A 18 -0.44 8.83 12.58
CA SER A 18 -0.06 7.54 13.12
C SER A 18 1.31 7.12 12.58
N VAL A 19 2.03 6.36 13.40
CA VAL A 19 3.23 5.63 12.96
C VAL A 19 3.05 4.18 13.37
N GLY A 20 3.71 3.30 12.65
CA GLY A 20 3.75 1.89 12.99
C GLY A 20 4.89 1.17 12.29
N LEU A 21 4.98 -0.12 12.59
CA LEU A 21 5.88 -1.05 11.95
C LEU A 21 5.09 -2.28 11.52
N ARG A 22 5.54 -2.91 10.44
CA ARG A 22 4.99 -4.15 9.90
C ARG A 22 6.11 -5.17 9.84
N TYR A 23 5.86 -6.37 10.34
CA TYR A 23 6.77 -7.51 10.18
C TYR A 23 6.13 -8.49 9.22
N HIS A 24 6.88 -8.91 8.21
CA HIS A 24 6.43 -9.85 7.19
C HIS A 24 7.29 -11.11 7.28
N HIS A 25 6.64 -12.25 7.12
CA HIS A 25 7.27 -13.57 7.06
C HIS A 25 6.72 -14.34 5.87
N ASN A 26 7.60 -14.77 4.97
CA ASN A 26 7.25 -15.64 3.85
C ASN A 26 7.48 -17.10 4.20
N GLU A 27 6.43 -17.93 4.10
CA GLU A 27 6.51 -19.36 4.41
C GLU A 27 7.47 -20.11 3.46
N ASN A 28 7.58 -19.67 2.20
CA ASN A 28 8.43 -20.31 1.19
C ASN A 28 9.81 -19.64 1.09
N GLY A 29 10.56 -19.68 2.18
CA GLY A 29 11.86 -19.00 2.26
C GLY A 29 12.89 -19.46 1.24
N ALA A 30 12.89 -20.75 0.88
CA ALA A 30 13.81 -21.28 -0.13
C ALA A 30 13.64 -20.63 -1.51
N THR A 31 12.40 -20.30 -1.91
CA THR A 31 12.13 -19.62 -3.18
C THR A 31 12.57 -18.16 -3.12
N ILE A 32 12.33 -17.50 -1.98
CA ILE A 32 12.74 -16.09 -1.77
C ILE A 32 14.27 -15.95 -1.75
N ASP A 33 14.97 -16.85 -1.07
CA ASP A 33 16.43 -16.87 -1.06
C ASP A 33 17.01 -17.17 -2.46
N ALA A 34 16.36 -18.05 -3.23
CA ALA A 34 16.78 -18.40 -4.59
C ALA A 34 16.71 -17.21 -5.57
N ILE A 35 15.79 -16.27 -5.36
CA ILE A 35 15.72 -15.03 -6.13
C ILE A 35 16.59 -13.90 -5.56
N GLY A 36 17.32 -14.15 -4.47
CA GLY A 36 18.26 -13.21 -3.87
C GLY A 36 17.66 -12.18 -2.92
N ALA A 37 16.45 -12.44 -2.43
CA ALA A 37 15.79 -11.63 -1.40
C ALA A 37 15.77 -12.38 -0.06
N ARG A 38 15.34 -11.70 1.00
CA ARG A 38 15.11 -12.31 2.32
C ARG A 38 13.63 -12.60 2.54
N PRO A 39 13.26 -13.76 3.12
CA PRO A 39 11.86 -14.11 3.38
C PRO A 39 11.20 -13.23 4.44
N ASP A 40 12.00 -12.66 5.33
CA ASP A 40 11.55 -11.87 6.46
C ASP A 40 12.04 -10.43 6.36
N GLY A 41 11.22 -9.50 6.83
CA GLY A 41 11.59 -8.10 6.85
C GLY A 41 10.65 -7.23 7.66
N MET A 42 11.10 -6.01 7.88
CA MET A 42 10.37 -4.98 8.61
C MET A 42 10.23 -3.72 7.77
N ASP A 43 9.01 -3.21 7.76
CA ASP A 43 8.66 -1.91 7.18
C ASP A 43 8.18 -0.97 8.27
N TYR A 44 8.45 0.32 8.07
CA TYR A 44 7.99 1.38 8.97
C TYR A 44 7.12 2.33 8.18
N TYR A 45 6.08 2.87 8.82
CA TYR A 45 5.20 3.81 8.14
C TYR A 45 4.85 4.99 9.04
N VAL A 46 4.62 6.12 8.38
CA VAL A 46 3.88 7.26 8.94
C VAL A 46 2.68 7.52 8.06
N ALA A 47 1.52 7.77 8.68
CA ALA A 47 0.30 8.09 7.97
C ALA A 47 -0.36 9.34 8.57
N ALA A 48 -0.94 10.16 7.70
CA ALA A 48 -1.71 11.33 8.04
C ALA A 48 -3.09 11.24 7.38
N SER A 49 -4.13 11.11 8.20
CA SER A 49 -5.51 10.92 7.73
C SER A 49 -6.39 12.10 8.12
N LYS A 50 -7.27 12.56 7.22
CA LYS A 50 -8.22 13.63 7.48
C LYS A 50 -9.56 13.37 6.80
N LEU A 51 -10.63 13.62 7.54
CA LEU A 51 -11.98 13.74 7.00
C LEU A 51 -12.34 15.21 6.91
N PHE A 52 -12.67 15.68 5.72
CA PHE A 52 -13.22 17.01 5.46
C PHE A 52 -14.73 16.91 5.36
N ILE A 53 -15.45 17.65 6.21
CA ILE A 53 -16.93 17.66 6.23
C ILE A 53 -17.49 18.36 4.98
N ASP A 54 -16.89 19.50 4.62
CA ASP A 54 -17.17 20.28 3.42
C ASP A 54 -15.95 20.21 2.47
N GLY A 55 -15.70 19.00 1.97
CA GLY A 55 -14.56 18.70 1.11
C GLY A 55 -14.82 18.98 -0.37
N LEU A 56 -14.24 18.16 -1.25
CA LEU A 56 -14.42 18.31 -2.69
C LEU A 56 -15.91 18.21 -3.06
N PHE A 57 -16.36 19.14 -3.90
CA PHE A 57 -17.74 19.24 -4.35
C PHE A 57 -18.78 19.39 -3.22
N GLY A 58 -18.39 19.95 -2.06
CA GLY A 58 -19.30 20.22 -0.94
C GLY A 58 -19.77 18.95 -0.22
N ARG A 59 -18.93 17.92 -0.19
CA ARG A 59 -19.26 16.59 0.31
C ARG A 59 -18.17 16.10 1.26
N TYR A 60 -18.48 15.09 2.06
CA TYR A 60 -17.49 14.47 2.94
C TYR A 60 -16.37 13.83 2.11
N THR A 61 -15.14 14.31 2.27
CA THR A 61 -13.96 13.79 1.58
C THR A 61 -12.98 13.26 2.63
N PHE A 62 -12.61 12.01 2.51
CA PHE A 62 -11.54 11.40 3.29
C PHE A 62 -10.25 11.39 2.47
N VAL A 63 -9.15 11.80 3.09
CA VAL A 63 -7.81 11.78 2.49
C VAL A 63 -6.88 11.10 3.48
N ASN A 64 -6.08 10.16 2.99
CA ASN A 64 -5.04 9.49 3.73
C ASN A 64 -3.74 9.56 2.94
N LEU A 65 -2.69 10.09 3.57
CA LEU A 65 -1.34 10.11 3.03
C LEU A 65 -0.49 9.14 3.84
N THR A 66 0.27 8.29 3.17
CA THR A 66 1.23 7.39 3.82
C THR A 66 2.62 7.62 3.25
N LEU A 67 3.62 7.40 4.09
CA LEU A 67 5.01 7.34 3.68
C LEU A 67 5.63 6.13 4.37
N ASP A 68 6.07 5.19 3.55
CA ASP A 68 6.61 3.91 3.97
C ASP A 68 8.14 3.91 3.80
N VAL A 69 8.86 3.47 4.83
CA VAL A 69 10.29 3.16 4.77
C VAL A 69 10.40 1.65 4.63
N THR A 70 10.69 1.18 3.42
CA THR A 70 10.62 -0.24 3.06
C THR A 70 11.67 -0.62 2.03
N ASP A 71 12.17 -1.86 2.11
CA ASP A 71 12.90 -2.52 1.03
C ASP A 71 12.17 -3.77 0.51
N ALA A 72 10.85 -3.85 0.74
CA ALA A 72 10.00 -4.96 0.39
C ALA A 72 9.72 -5.02 -1.11
N ASN A 73 9.93 -6.18 -1.73
CA ASN A 73 9.55 -6.42 -3.12
C ASN A 73 8.06 -6.76 -3.19
N GLN A 74 7.27 -5.92 -3.88
CA GLN A 74 5.82 -6.08 -4.03
C GLN A 74 5.09 -6.23 -2.69
N ASP A 75 5.29 -5.26 -1.80
CA ASP A 75 4.72 -5.23 -0.43
C ASP A 75 5.06 -6.50 0.39
N GLY A 76 6.21 -7.10 0.08
CA GLY A 76 6.78 -8.26 0.78
C GLY A 76 6.46 -9.62 0.14
N LEU A 77 5.65 -9.64 -0.93
CA LEU A 77 5.29 -10.88 -1.65
C LEU A 77 6.51 -11.61 -2.22
N LEU A 78 7.53 -10.85 -2.65
CA LEU A 78 8.80 -11.39 -3.15
C LEU A 78 9.95 -11.18 -2.15
N GLY A 79 9.64 -11.02 -0.87
CA GLY A 79 10.63 -10.82 0.19
C GLY A 79 11.29 -9.45 0.16
N PHE A 80 12.42 -9.33 0.86
CA PHE A 80 13.05 -8.04 1.22
C PHE A 80 14.47 -7.91 0.69
N GLY A 81 14.81 -6.71 0.22
CA GLY A 81 16.11 -6.37 -0.34
C GLY A 81 16.37 -7.02 -1.70
N GLY A 82 17.64 -7.21 -2.04
CA GLY A 82 18.03 -7.81 -3.32
C GLY A 82 19.53 -8.05 -3.43
N ILE A 83 20.00 -8.28 -4.65
CA ILE A 83 21.41 -8.53 -4.97
C ILE A 83 22.05 -7.26 -5.55
N GLY A 84 23.18 -6.83 -4.99
CA GLY A 84 24.02 -5.74 -5.49
C GLY A 84 24.89 -6.16 -6.70
N ARG A 85 25.53 -5.19 -7.36
CA ARG A 85 26.32 -5.44 -8.60
C ARG A 85 27.48 -6.42 -8.42
N ASN A 86 27.97 -6.55 -7.19
CA ASN A 86 29.02 -7.49 -6.79
C ASN A 86 28.47 -8.90 -6.48
N GLY A 87 27.18 -9.17 -6.68
CA GLY A 87 26.54 -10.44 -6.37
C GLY A 87 26.23 -10.65 -4.87
N SER A 88 26.52 -9.68 -4.01
CA SER A 88 26.24 -9.77 -2.58
C SER A 88 24.84 -9.24 -2.28
N TYR A 89 24.22 -9.77 -1.22
CA TYR A 89 22.94 -9.27 -0.73
C TYR A 89 23.05 -7.82 -0.25
N THR A 90 22.02 -7.01 -0.52
CA THR A 90 21.93 -5.60 -0.14
C THR A 90 20.53 -5.25 0.33
N HIS A 91 20.44 -4.56 1.47
CA HIS A 91 19.24 -3.85 1.88
C HIS A 91 19.09 -2.55 1.10
N GLY A 92 17.87 -2.26 0.68
CA GLY A 92 17.56 -1.18 -0.26
C GLY A 92 16.46 -0.24 0.25
N TYR A 93 16.46 0.10 1.55
CA TYR A 93 15.38 0.89 2.15
C TYR A 93 15.14 2.20 1.39
N ARG A 94 13.89 2.39 0.98
CA ARG A 94 13.41 3.56 0.25
C ARG A 94 12.20 4.15 0.93
N LEU A 95 11.98 5.43 0.63
CA LEU A 95 10.79 6.17 1.01
C LEU A 95 9.78 6.04 -0.13
N GLU A 96 8.70 5.31 0.14
CA GLU A 96 7.65 5.05 -0.83
C GLU A 96 6.38 5.79 -0.41
N PRO A 97 5.92 6.79 -1.18
CA PRO A 97 4.71 7.53 -0.87
C PRO A 97 3.46 6.74 -1.26
N GLY A 98 2.39 6.92 -0.48
CA GLY A 98 1.05 6.47 -0.79
C GLY A 98 0.00 7.55 -0.54
N ILE A 99 -1.08 7.49 -1.30
CA ILE A 99 -2.23 8.38 -1.16
C ILE A 99 -3.52 7.61 -1.42
N SER A 100 -4.52 7.81 -0.58
CA SER A 100 -5.87 7.31 -0.77
C SER A 100 -6.86 8.45 -0.54
N VAL A 101 -7.75 8.66 -1.51
CA VAL A 101 -8.79 9.69 -1.45
C VAL A 101 -10.14 9.03 -1.67
N ALA A 102 -11.08 9.28 -0.76
CA ALA A 102 -12.44 8.76 -0.87
C ALA A 102 -13.46 9.89 -0.72
N GLN A 103 -14.43 9.94 -1.64
CA GLN A 103 -15.53 10.88 -1.64
C GLN A 103 -16.83 10.17 -1.29
N PHE A 104 -17.54 10.67 -0.28
CA PHE A 104 -18.88 10.19 0.04
C PHE A 104 -19.92 10.78 -0.91
N ILE A 105 -20.44 9.94 -1.81
CA ILE A 105 -21.54 10.28 -2.72
C ILE A 105 -22.87 10.31 -1.97
N THR A 106 -23.01 9.42 -0.99
CA THR A 106 -24.11 9.44 -0.02
C THR A 106 -23.54 9.20 1.38
N ARG A 107 -24.38 9.30 2.43
CA ARG A 107 -23.98 8.98 3.81
C ARG A 107 -23.52 7.53 4.01
N ARG A 108 -23.75 6.65 3.03
CA ARG A 108 -23.43 5.22 3.09
C ARG A 108 -22.55 4.73 1.94
N VAL A 109 -22.27 5.56 0.94
CA VAL A 109 -21.50 5.14 -0.25
C VAL A 109 -20.35 6.12 -0.45
N ALA A 110 -19.14 5.58 -0.42
CA ALA A 110 -17.92 6.29 -0.78
C ALA A 110 -17.31 5.69 -2.04
N VAL A 111 -16.73 6.53 -2.89
CA VAL A 111 -15.93 6.11 -4.04
C VAL A 111 -14.57 6.77 -3.92
N GLY A 112 -13.52 6.08 -4.33
CA GLY A 112 -12.17 6.57 -4.12
C GLY A 112 -11.15 5.99 -5.07
N TYR A 113 -9.94 6.49 -4.90
CA TYR A 113 -8.76 6.09 -5.62
C TYR A 113 -7.60 5.96 -4.64
N GLU A 114 -6.80 4.92 -4.83
CA GLU A 114 -5.58 4.68 -4.09
C GLU A 114 -4.39 4.58 -5.04
N PHE A 115 -3.26 5.13 -4.61
CA PHE A 115 -1.96 5.02 -5.25
C PHE A 115 -0.92 4.69 -4.19
N ARG A 116 -0.06 3.71 -4.47
CA ARG A 116 1.12 3.38 -3.66
C ARG A 116 2.31 3.20 -4.58
N ALA A 117 3.38 3.94 -4.30
CA ALA A 117 4.67 3.69 -4.91
C ALA A 117 5.24 2.36 -4.39
N MET A 118 6.12 1.75 -5.17
CA MET A 118 6.74 0.47 -4.85
C MET A 118 8.24 0.58 -5.08
N PRO A 119 9.05 0.03 -4.15
CA PRO A 119 10.49 0.09 -4.28
C PRO A 119 10.95 -0.88 -5.37
N GLN A 120 12.00 -0.47 -6.09
CA GLN A 120 12.62 -1.27 -7.14
C GLN A 120 13.96 -1.81 -6.66
N ASN A 121 14.00 -3.04 -6.15
CA ASN A 121 15.26 -3.74 -5.89
C ASN A 121 15.71 -4.55 -7.12
N GLN A 122 16.84 -5.25 -7.00
CA GLN A 122 17.32 -6.17 -8.02
C GLN A 122 17.34 -7.60 -7.46
N LEU A 123 16.67 -8.51 -8.15
CA LEU A 123 16.55 -9.93 -7.88
C LEU A 123 17.27 -10.70 -8.97
N VAL A 124 17.81 -11.88 -8.67
CA VAL A 124 18.46 -12.77 -9.66
C VAL A 124 19.69 -12.12 -10.38
N GLY A 125 20.20 -11.00 -9.87
CA GLY A 125 21.38 -10.29 -10.35
C GLY A 125 21.12 -9.28 -11.49
N TYR A 126 22.17 -8.58 -11.92
CA TYR A 126 22.11 -7.53 -12.95
C TYR A 126 22.22 -8.12 -14.36
N ASN A 127 21.15 -8.78 -14.80
CA ASN A 127 21.02 -9.36 -16.13
C ASN A 127 19.56 -9.19 -16.62
N GLY A 128 19.28 -9.52 -17.88
CA GLY A 128 17.94 -9.35 -18.45
C GLY A 128 16.83 -10.15 -17.74
N LEU A 129 17.16 -11.28 -17.10
CA LEU A 129 16.19 -12.05 -16.30
C LEU A 129 15.91 -11.35 -14.96
N GLY A 130 16.94 -10.85 -14.30
CA GLY A 130 16.82 -10.09 -13.07
C GLY A 130 16.01 -8.82 -13.27
N ASP A 131 16.27 -8.08 -14.35
CA ASP A 131 15.49 -6.88 -14.69
C ASP A 131 14.01 -7.20 -14.91
N ALA A 132 13.70 -8.35 -15.53
CA ALA A 132 12.32 -8.80 -15.75
C ALA A 132 11.63 -9.25 -14.46
N VAL A 133 12.31 -10.00 -13.59
CA VAL A 133 11.72 -10.52 -12.33
C VAL A 133 11.60 -9.43 -11.27
N SER A 134 12.50 -8.46 -11.26
CA SER A 134 12.52 -7.41 -10.24
C SER A 134 11.55 -6.29 -10.53
N ARG A 135 11.09 -6.17 -11.78
CA ARG A 135 10.30 -5.03 -12.22
C ARG A 135 9.04 -4.91 -11.38
N THR A 136 8.87 -3.73 -10.79
CA THR A 136 7.70 -3.40 -10.01
C THR A 136 7.13 -2.08 -10.50
N ASP A 137 5.81 -2.02 -10.62
CA ASP A 137 5.09 -0.78 -10.91
C ASP A 137 4.37 -0.27 -9.66
N PRO A 138 4.05 1.04 -9.60
CA PRO A 138 3.17 1.57 -8.57
C PRO A 138 1.81 0.87 -8.59
N TRP A 139 1.31 0.50 -7.43
CA TRP A 139 -0.01 -0.09 -7.29
C TRP A 139 -1.06 0.99 -7.21
N GLN A 140 -2.14 0.78 -7.94
CA GLN A 140 -3.23 1.73 -8.01
C GLN A 140 -4.55 0.99 -7.98
N ASP A 141 -5.58 1.57 -7.38
CA ASP A 141 -6.93 1.06 -7.53
C ASP A 141 -7.97 2.16 -7.51
N ILE A 142 -9.12 1.84 -8.10
CA ILE A 142 -10.36 2.58 -7.87
C ILE A 142 -11.28 1.70 -7.05
N PHE A 143 -11.94 2.28 -6.07
CA PHE A 143 -12.80 1.53 -5.16
C PHE A 143 -14.13 2.22 -4.88
N ALA A 144 -15.11 1.42 -4.50
CA ALA A 144 -16.38 1.85 -3.96
C ALA A 144 -16.66 1.08 -2.66
N ALA A 145 -16.94 1.80 -1.60
CA ALA A 145 -17.29 1.26 -0.30
C ALA A 145 -18.76 1.57 0.04
N TRP A 146 -19.50 0.55 0.45
CA TRP A 146 -20.88 0.64 0.90
C TRP A 146 -20.99 0.25 2.38
N PHE A 147 -21.38 1.21 3.22
CA PHE A 147 -21.62 1.02 4.64
C PHE A 147 -23.06 0.54 4.86
N LEU A 148 -23.23 -0.77 5.05
CA LEU A 148 -24.55 -1.36 5.31
C LEU A 148 -25.09 -0.88 6.66
N ASN A 149 -24.22 -0.86 7.67
CA ASN A 149 -24.49 -0.31 8.99
C ASN A 149 -23.17 0.18 9.64
N ARG A 150 -23.21 0.60 10.91
CA ARG A 150 -22.04 1.13 11.64
C ARG A 150 -20.92 0.12 11.91
N HIS A 151 -21.19 -1.16 11.71
CA HIS A 151 -20.35 -2.30 12.05
C HIS A 151 -20.03 -3.17 10.84
N LEU A 152 -20.60 -2.88 9.66
CA LEU A 152 -20.49 -3.72 8.49
C LEU A 152 -20.38 -2.87 7.22
N SER A 153 -19.31 -3.08 6.47
CA SER A 153 -19.08 -2.44 5.18
C SER A 153 -18.62 -3.44 4.12
N LEU A 154 -19.07 -3.21 2.89
CA LEU A 154 -18.67 -3.95 1.70
C LEU A 154 -17.86 -3.02 0.81
N THR A 155 -16.68 -3.45 0.38
CA THR A 155 -15.83 -2.69 -0.56
C THR A 155 -15.65 -3.51 -1.82
N ALA A 156 -15.81 -2.87 -2.97
CA ALA A 156 -15.44 -3.43 -4.27
C ALA A 156 -14.40 -2.51 -4.91
N ALA A 157 -13.38 -3.10 -5.52
CA ALA A 157 -12.30 -2.34 -6.13
C ALA A 157 -11.80 -3.02 -7.40
N TYR A 158 -11.20 -2.22 -8.27
CA TYR A 158 -10.47 -2.69 -9.44
C TYR A 158 -9.02 -2.24 -9.32
N ALA A 159 -8.15 -3.20 -9.03
CA ALA A 159 -6.73 -2.98 -8.84
C ALA A 159 -5.97 -3.06 -10.15
N HIS A 160 -5.03 -2.15 -10.31
CA HIS A 160 -4.05 -2.10 -11.38
C HIS A 160 -2.66 -2.17 -10.76
N LEU A 161 -2.10 -3.38 -10.69
CA LEU A 161 -0.82 -3.65 -10.01
C LEU A 161 0.36 -3.61 -11.00
N GLY A 162 0.07 -3.59 -12.31
CA GLY A 162 1.10 -3.51 -13.36
C GLY A 162 1.87 -4.81 -13.48
N HIS A 163 3.15 -4.81 -13.12
CA HIS A 163 4.02 -5.99 -13.12
C HIS A 163 4.14 -6.57 -11.71
N ILE A 164 3.88 -7.88 -11.61
CA ILE A 164 4.21 -8.69 -10.43
C ILE A 164 5.18 -9.75 -10.91
N ALA A 165 6.42 -9.61 -10.48
CA ALA A 165 7.58 -10.34 -10.98
C ALA A 165 7.71 -10.16 -12.50
N SER A 166 7.93 -11.26 -13.23
CA SER A 166 7.99 -11.25 -14.69
C SER A 166 6.63 -11.26 -15.39
N LEU A 167 5.51 -11.22 -14.65
CA LEU A 167 4.16 -11.29 -15.22
C LEU A 167 3.59 -9.88 -15.41
N PRO A 168 3.40 -9.41 -16.65
CA PRO A 168 2.76 -8.13 -16.93
C PRO A 168 1.24 -8.19 -16.75
N GLY A 169 0.61 -7.03 -16.65
CA GLY A 169 -0.85 -6.86 -16.76
C GLY A 169 -1.64 -7.42 -15.58
N GLN A 170 -1.06 -7.38 -14.38
CA GLN A 170 -1.68 -7.90 -13.16
C GLN A 170 -2.73 -6.92 -12.64
N ASN A 171 -3.92 -7.04 -13.20
CA ASN A 171 -5.06 -6.20 -12.88
C ASN A 171 -6.25 -7.10 -12.53
N GLY A 172 -7.05 -6.70 -11.54
CA GLY A 172 -8.12 -7.56 -11.06
C GLY A 172 -9.15 -6.84 -10.20
N ALA A 173 -10.39 -7.32 -10.29
CA ALA A 173 -11.44 -6.89 -9.38
C ALA A 173 -11.37 -7.71 -8.08
N TYR A 174 -11.58 -7.06 -6.94
CA TYR A 174 -11.77 -7.74 -5.67
C TYR A 174 -12.94 -7.14 -4.90
N VAL A 175 -13.49 -7.95 -3.99
CA VAL A 175 -14.56 -7.55 -3.07
C VAL A 175 -14.16 -7.98 -1.67
N SER A 176 -14.30 -7.07 -0.71
CA SER A 176 -14.02 -7.35 0.70
C SER A 176 -15.21 -6.97 1.58
N LEU A 177 -15.43 -7.75 2.63
CA LEU A 177 -16.42 -7.48 3.67
C LEU A 177 -15.66 -7.22 4.96
N THR A 178 -15.91 -6.07 5.58
CA THR A 178 -15.30 -5.68 6.85
C THR A 178 -16.38 -5.60 7.92
N ALA A 179 -16.14 -6.26 9.05
CA ALA A 179 -16.98 -6.22 10.23
C ALA A 179 -16.20 -5.70 11.44
N SER A 180 -16.80 -4.79 12.21
CA SER A 180 -16.20 -4.17 13.40
C SER A 180 -17.13 -4.31 14.60
N PHE A 181 -16.61 -4.67 15.77
CA PHE A 181 -17.36 -4.92 17.00
C PHE A 181 -16.87 -4.06 18.17
#